data_AF-A0A151R8K7-F1
#
_entry.id   AF-A0A151R8K7-F1
#
_cell.length_a   1.000
_cell.length_b   1.000
_cell.length_c   1.000
_cell.angle_alpha   90.00
_cell.angle_beta   90.00
_cell.angle_gamma   90.00
#
_symmetry.space_group_name_H-M   'P 1'
#
loop_
_entity.id
_entity.type
_entity.pdbx_description
1 polymer ?
#
loop_
_entity_poly.entity_id
_entity_poly.type
_entity_poly.pdbx_seq_one_letter_code
_entity_poly.pdbx_strand_id
1 'polypeptide(L)'
;MDILGPFPIAKGQCKFLLVAVDYFTKWVEAEPLADITATNVQKFLWKNIITRFSIPYALETDNGLQFTDQKLNRFIQDLGIKHRFTSVEHPQSNGQAEVANKVILTELKKRLGDAKGAWAEELTEVL
;
A
#
# COMPACT_ATOMS: atom_id res chain seq x y z
N MET A 1 -0.59 4.90 0.00
CA MET A 1 -0.59 3.46 -0.34
C MET A 1 0.49 3.24 -1.38
N ASP A 2 1.26 2.17 -1.22
CA ASP A 2 2.46 1.90 -1.99
C ASP A 2 2.61 0.38 -2.20
N ILE A 3 3.48 -0.03 -3.12
CA ILE A 3 3.79 -1.43 -3.39
C ILE A 3 5.27 -1.69 -3.21
N LEU A 4 5.60 -2.62 -2.33
CA LEU A 4 6.97 -3.07 -2.08
C LEU A 4 7.26 -4.35 -2.84
N GLY A 5 8.49 -4.47 -3.33
CA GLY A 5 9.00 -5.67 -3.98
C GLY A 5 9.76 -5.38 -5.28
N PRO A 6 9.99 -6.41 -6.12
CA PRO A 6 9.67 -7.81 -5.83
C PRO A 6 10.52 -8.36 -4.66
N PHE A 7 9.91 -9.21 -3.84
CA PHE A 7 10.56 -10.05 -2.82
C PHE A 7 10.85 -11.45 -3.37
N PRO A 8 11.65 -12.29 -2.68
CA PRO A 8 11.72 -13.73 -2.99
C PRO A 8 10.32 -14.33 -3.05
N ILE A 9 10.08 -15.28 -3.97
CA ILE A 9 8.76 -15.88 -4.13
C ILE A 9 8.40 -16.65 -2.84
N ALA A 10 7.32 -16.22 -2.20
CA ALA A 10 6.74 -16.88 -1.04
C ALA A 10 5.56 -17.77 -1.46
N LYS A 11 4.93 -18.41 -0.46
CA LYS A 11 3.76 -19.25 -0.68
C LYS A 11 2.66 -18.51 -1.45
N GLY A 12 2.00 -19.23 -2.36
CA GLY A 12 0.97 -18.66 -3.23
C GLY A 12 1.51 -17.78 -4.37
N GLN A 13 2.80 -17.91 -4.72
CA GLN A 13 3.48 -17.08 -5.72
C GLN A 13 3.58 -15.60 -5.35
N CYS A 14 3.36 -15.27 -4.07
CA CYS A 14 3.44 -13.90 -3.58
C CYS A 14 4.86 -13.37 -3.74
N LYS A 15 4.99 -12.19 -4.35
CA LYS A 15 6.27 -11.50 -4.54
C LYS A 15 6.17 -9.99 -4.36
N PHE A 16 4.98 -9.45 -4.15
CA PHE A 16 4.75 -8.03 -3.90
C PHE A 16 3.98 -7.85 -2.60
N LEU A 17 4.16 -6.72 -1.95
CA LEU A 17 3.40 -6.33 -0.77
C LEU A 17 2.68 -5.02 -1.06
N LEU A 18 1.35 -5.03 -1.03
CA LEU A 18 0.55 -3.81 -1.08
C LEU A 18 0.42 -3.26 0.34
N VAL A 19 0.76 -1.98 0.55
CA VAL A 19 0.80 -1.36 1.88
C VAL A 19 0.02 -0.06 1.90
N ALA A 20 -0.83 0.12 2.89
CA ALA A 20 -1.40 1.40 3.26
C ALA A 20 -0.90 1.82 4.64
N VAL A 21 -0.44 3.06 4.74
CA VAL A 21 -0.04 3.67 6.01
C VAL A 21 -1.04 4.78 6.30
N ASP A 22 -1.73 4.68 7.43
CA ASP A 22 -2.58 5.76 7.89
C ASP A 22 -1.73 7.01 8.16
N TYR A 23 -2.19 8.13 7.63
CA TYR A 23 -1.40 9.34 7.59
C TYR A 23 -1.10 9.89 9.00
N PHE A 24 -2.07 9.79 9.92
CA PHE A 24 -1.99 10.38 11.26
C PHE A 24 -1.40 9.43 12.29
N THR A 25 -1.96 8.23 12.41
CA THR A 25 -1.60 7.24 13.42
C THR A 25 -0.35 6.46 13.06
N LYS A 26 0.05 6.50 11.77
CA LYS A 26 1.10 5.64 11.19
C LYS A 26 0.78 4.15 11.28
N TRP A 27 -0.49 3.79 11.50
CA TRP A 27 -0.96 2.43 11.44
C TRP A 27 -0.72 1.84 10.04
N VAL A 28 -0.22 0.61 9.98
CA VAL A 28 0.11 -0.07 8.72
C VAL A 28 -0.87 -1.20 8.46
N GLU A 29 -1.46 -1.20 7.28
CA GLU A 29 -2.18 -2.34 6.72
C GLU A 29 -1.41 -2.85 5.51
N ALA A 30 -1.20 -4.15 5.41
CA ALA A 30 -0.50 -4.73 4.27
C ALA A 30 -1.07 -6.09 3.84
N GLU A 31 -0.95 -6.41 2.56
CA GLU A 31 -1.38 -7.69 1.98
C GLU A 31 -0.35 -8.20 0.96
N PRO A 32 0.08 -9.48 1.05
CA PRO A 32 0.96 -10.08 0.07
C PRO A 32 0.19 -10.38 -1.24
N LEU A 33 0.81 -10.07 -2.37
CA LEU A 33 0.24 -10.25 -3.71
C LEU A 33 1.18 -11.04 -4.61
N ALA A 34 0.59 -11.93 -5.42
CA ALA A 34 1.28 -12.58 -6.54
C ALA A 34 1.45 -11.60 -7.72
N ASP A 35 0.42 -10.81 -8.02
CA ASP A 35 0.40 -9.87 -9.14
C ASP A 35 -0.16 -8.50 -8.72
N ILE A 36 0.38 -7.45 -9.34
CA ILE A 36 -0.04 -6.06 -9.13
C ILE A 36 -1.16 -5.74 -10.13
N THR A 37 -2.40 -5.66 -9.64
CA THR A 37 -3.56 -5.33 -10.48
C THR A 37 -4.47 -4.34 -9.75
N ALA A 38 -5.16 -3.51 -10.52
CA ALA A 38 -6.18 -2.59 -9.98
C ALA A 38 -7.27 -3.35 -9.20
N THR A 39 -7.63 -4.56 -9.63
CA THR A 39 -8.57 -5.42 -8.91
C THR A 39 -8.07 -5.83 -7.54
N ASN A 40 -6.79 -6.18 -7.40
CA ASN A 40 -6.20 -6.51 -6.09
C ASN A 40 -6.15 -5.26 -5.19
N VAL A 41 -5.82 -4.09 -5.75
CA VAL A 41 -5.86 -2.82 -5.01
C VAL A 41 -7.28 -2.51 -4.51
N GLN A 42 -8.30 -2.68 -5.36
CA GLN A 42 -9.69 -2.46 -4.98
C GLN A 42 -10.14 -3.41 -3.86
N LYS A 43 -9.79 -4.70 -3.95
CA LYS A 43 -10.11 -5.71 -2.92
C LYS A 43 -9.48 -5.33 -1.58
N PHE A 44 -8.20 -4.94 -1.59
CA PHE A 44 -7.48 -4.50 -0.41
C PHE A 44 -8.12 -3.26 0.21
N LEU A 45 -8.41 -2.22 -0.59
CA LEU A 45 -9.09 -1.02 -0.11
C LEU A 45 -10.43 -1.34 0.55
N TRP A 46 -11.23 -2.21 -0.07
CA TRP A 46 -12.52 -2.60 0.49
C TRP A 46 -12.35 -3.36 1.81
N LYS A 47 -11.58 -4.46 1.80
CA LYS A 47 -11.49 -5.42 2.90
C LYS A 47 -10.64 -4.94 4.08
N ASN A 48 -9.53 -4.26 3.81
CA ASN A 48 -8.54 -3.95 4.83
C ASN A 48 -8.69 -2.52 5.35
N ILE A 49 -9.24 -1.61 4.53
CA ILE A 49 -9.38 -0.20 4.89
C ILE A 49 -10.85 0.14 5.18
N ILE A 50 -11.71 0.07 4.18
CA ILE A 50 -13.08 0.63 4.26
C ILE A 50 -13.94 -0.11 5.28
N THR A 51 -13.98 -1.44 5.24
CA THR A 51 -14.83 -2.23 6.16
C THR A 51 -14.32 -2.22 7.60
N ARG A 52 -13.06 -1.87 7.84
CA ARG A 52 -12.43 -1.88 9.18
C ARG A 52 -12.37 -0.50 9.82
N PHE A 53 -12.07 0.52 9.02
CA PHE A 53 -11.78 1.88 9.50
C PHE A 53 -12.72 2.95 8.91
N SER A 54 -13.74 2.54 8.16
CA SER A 54 -14.62 3.43 7.37
C SER A 54 -13.92 4.06 6.16
N ILE A 55 -14.66 4.89 5.43
CA ILE A 55 -14.19 5.54 4.20
C ILE A 55 -13.15 6.62 4.54
N PRO A 56 -11.92 6.54 4.01
CA PRO A 56 -10.90 7.56 4.25
C PRO A 56 -11.23 8.86 3.52
N TYR A 57 -10.77 10.00 4.06
CA TYR A 57 -10.93 11.31 3.43
C TYR A 57 -10.21 11.41 2.08
N ALA A 58 -8.97 10.93 2.04
CA ALA A 58 -8.12 10.97 0.86
C ALA A 58 -7.28 9.70 0.79
N LEU A 59 -6.94 9.32 -0.44
CA LEU A 59 -5.96 8.29 -0.74
C LEU A 59 -4.81 8.93 -1.48
N GLU A 60 -3.57 8.67 -1.04
CA GLU A 60 -2.36 9.14 -1.72
C GLU A 60 -1.60 7.93 -2.28
N THR A 61 -1.30 7.92 -3.58
CA THR A 61 -0.59 6.83 -4.30
C THR A 61 0.42 7.41 -5.29
N ASP A 62 1.35 6.58 -5.77
CA ASP A 62 2.18 6.94 -6.91
C ASP A 62 1.40 6.85 -8.25
N ASN A 63 2.04 7.25 -9.35
CA ASN A 63 1.44 7.19 -10.68
C ASN A 63 1.49 5.77 -11.31
N GLY A 64 1.60 4.72 -10.50
CA GLY A 64 1.61 3.34 -10.98
C GLY A 64 0.33 2.97 -11.74
N LEU A 65 0.46 2.15 -12.79
CA LEU A 65 -0.66 1.78 -13.69
C LEU A 65 -1.85 1.17 -12.94
N GLN A 66 -1.59 0.43 -11.88
CA GLN A 66 -2.62 -0.15 -11.02
C GLN A 66 -3.46 0.90 -10.28
N PHE A 67 -2.88 2.07 -9.98
CA PHE A 67 -3.55 3.17 -9.28
C PHE A 67 -4.19 4.16 -10.24
N THR A 68 -3.70 4.25 -11.49
CA THR A 68 -4.28 5.09 -12.55
C THR A 68 -5.39 4.38 -13.34
N ASP A 69 -5.72 3.13 -13.02
CA ASP A 69 -6.81 2.38 -13.64
C ASP A 69 -8.17 3.08 -13.51
N GLN A 70 -8.92 3.16 -14.62
CA GLN A 70 -10.17 3.90 -14.69
C GLN A 70 -11.28 3.30 -13.80
N LYS A 71 -11.36 1.96 -13.69
CA LYS A 71 -12.40 1.30 -12.90
C LYS A 71 -12.13 1.49 -11.42
N LEU A 72 -10.89 1.36 -11.00
CA LEU A 72 -10.47 1.64 -9.63
C LEU A 72 -10.75 3.10 -9.26
N ASN A 73 -10.35 4.05 -10.11
CA ASN A 73 -10.57 5.47 -9.85
C ASN A 73 -12.06 5.83 -9.75
N ARG A 74 -12.90 5.22 -10.61
CA ARG A 74 -14.36 5.38 -10.51
C ARG A 74 -14.91 4.86 -9.18
N PHE A 75 -14.48 3.66 -8.76
CA PHE A 75 -14.85 3.10 -7.45
C PHE A 75 -14.45 4.02 -6.28
N ILE A 76 -13.22 4.56 -6.30
CA ILE A 76 -12.72 5.51 -5.28
C ILE A 76 -13.57 6.78 -5.28
N GLN A 77 -13.91 7.31 -6.46
CA GLN A 77 -14.74 8.49 -6.63
C GLN A 77 -16.18 8.29 -6.16
N ASP A 78 -16.80 7.14 -6.47
CA ASP A 78 -18.17 6.80 -6.07
C ASP A 78 -18.31 6.72 -4.53
N LEU A 79 -17.21 6.41 -3.84
CA LEU A 79 -17.11 6.45 -2.37
C LEU A 79 -16.81 7.85 -1.81
N GLY A 80 -16.60 8.86 -2.66
CA GLY A 80 -16.27 10.22 -2.25
C GLY A 80 -14.84 10.40 -1.74
N ILE A 81 -13.95 9.42 -1.97
CA ILE A 81 -12.55 9.48 -1.52
C ILE A 81 -11.77 10.39 -2.48
N LYS A 82 -11.01 11.34 -1.92
CA LYS A 82 -10.10 12.19 -2.74
C LYS A 82 -8.84 11.43 -3.12
N HIS A 83 -8.72 11.02 -4.37
CA HIS A 83 -7.48 10.40 -4.86
C HIS A 83 -6.45 11.46 -5.23
N ARG A 84 -5.25 11.39 -4.64
CA ARG A 84 -4.13 12.27 -4.91
C ARG A 84 -2.94 11.44 -5.38
N PHE A 85 -2.35 11.83 -6.49
CA PHE A 85 -1.13 11.22 -6.98
C PHE A 85 0.08 11.99 -6.45
N THR A 86 1.04 11.29 -5.88
CA THR A 86 2.31 11.88 -5.46
C THR A 86 3.17 12.18 -6.69
N SER A 87 3.72 13.39 -6.77
CA SER A 87 4.70 13.74 -7.80
C SER A 87 6.04 13.07 -7.50
N VAL A 88 6.81 12.75 -8.54
CA VAL A 88 8.12 12.08 -8.41
C VAL A 88 9.19 13.01 -7.81
N GLU A 89 8.97 14.33 -7.76
CA GLU A 89 10.08 15.30 -7.58
C GLU A 89 9.87 16.44 -6.57
N HIS A 90 8.70 16.61 -5.93
CA HIS A 90 8.48 17.80 -5.08
C HIS A 90 7.79 17.50 -3.74
N PRO A 91 8.56 17.45 -2.63
CA PRO A 91 7.99 17.38 -1.28
C PRO A 91 7.48 18.77 -0.89
N GLN A 92 6.25 19.13 -1.30
CA GLN A 92 5.63 20.38 -0.85
C GLN A 92 4.92 20.17 0.49
N SER A 93 5.40 20.89 1.50
CA SER A 93 4.80 21.14 2.83
C SER A 93 4.58 19.94 3.75
N ASN A 94 4.65 18.69 3.26
CA ASN A 94 4.34 17.47 4.02
C ASN A 94 5.56 16.55 4.28
N GLY A 95 6.77 17.11 4.18
CA GLY A 95 8.00 16.32 4.18
C GLY A 95 8.19 15.42 5.41
N GLN A 96 7.68 15.80 6.59
CA GLN A 96 7.83 14.95 7.79
C GLN A 96 7.01 13.66 7.70
N ALA A 97 5.76 13.73 7.25
CA ALA A 97 4.94 12.54 7.11
C ALA A 97 5.44 11.65 5.97
N GLU A 98 5.93 12.25 4.87
CA GLU A 98 6.57 11.54 3.77
C GLU A 98 7.85 10.82 4.23
N VAL A 99 8.71 11.50 5.00
CA VAL A 99 9.92 10.89 5.58
C VAL A 99 9.57 9.75 6.53
N ALA A 100 8.59 9.94 7.42
CA ALA A 100 8.14 8.88 8.32
C ALA A 100 7.61 7.67 7.55
N ASN A 101 6.75 7.89 6.55
CA ASN A 101 6.24 6.81 5.70
C ASN A 101 7.38 6.09 4.96
N LYS A 102 8.36 6.84 4.43
CA LYS A 102 9.53 6.26 3.77
C LYS A 102 10.37 5.39 4.70
N VAL A 103 10.56 5.82 5.95
CA VAL A 103 11.27 5.02 6.97
C VAL A 103 10.51 3.74 7.28
N ILE A 104 9.20 3.82 7.52
CA ILE A 104 8.33 2.67 7.81
C ILE A 104 8.40 1.66 6.65
N LEU A 105 8.22 2.12 5.41
CA LEU A 105 8.24 1.25 4.23
C LEU A 105 9.62 0.63 3.99
N THR A 106 10.70 1.38 4.24
CA THR A 106 12.07 0.88 4.10
C THR A 106 12.37 -0.21 5.13
N GLU A 107 12.01 0.00 6.40
CA GLU A 107 12.23 -0.97 7.46
C GLU A 107 11.36 -2.22 7.27
N LEU A 108 10.09 -2.06 6.86
CA LEU A 108 9.20 -3.16 6.53
C LEU A 108 9.78 -4.00 5.38
N LYS A 109 10.26 -3.35 4.31
CA LYS A 109 10.92 -4.03 3.19
C LYS A 109 12.15 -4.81 3.64
N LYS A 110 12.94 -4.25 4.56
CA LYS A 110 14.15 -4.89 5.07
C LYS A 110 13.82 -6.15 5.87
N ARG A 111 12.94 -6.04 6.88
CA ARG A 111 12.56 -7.18 7.74
C ARG A 111 11.97 -8.34 6.95
N LEU A 112 11.07 -8.04 6.00
CA LEU A 112 10.48 -9.05 5.13
C LEU A 112 11.51 -9.64 4.15
N GLY A 113 12.48 -8.85 3.70
CA GLY A 113 13.60 -9.36 2.90
C GLY A 113 14.45 -10.39 3.65
N ASP A 114 14.66 -10.19 4.95
CA ASP A 114 15.44 -11.08 5.81
C ASP A 114 14.73 -12.43 6.04
N ALA A 115 13.38 -12.43 6.05
CA ALA A 115 12.53 -13.62 6.14
C ALA A 115 12.53 -14.53 4.89
N LYS A 116 13.11 -14.06 3.76
CA LYS A 116 13.22 -14.82 2.50
C LYS A 116 11.88 -15.47 2.10
N GLY A 117 11.85 -16.74 1.73
CA GLY A 117 10.63 -17.40 1.22
C GLY A 117 9.46 -17.51 2.20
N ALA A 118 9.65 -17.18 3.49
CA ALA A 118 8.61 -17.20 4.52
C ALA A 118 7.99 -15.81 4.79
N TRP A 119 8.45 -14.76 4.08
CA TRP A 119 8.07 -13.38 4.38
C TRP A 119 6.56 -13.13 4.37
N ALA A 120 5.80 -13.84 3.53
CA ALA A 120 4.35 -13.65 3.44
C ALA A 120 3.63 -14.20 4.67
N GLU A 121 4.11 -15.31 5.22
CA GLU A 121 3.60 -15.90 6.46
C GLU A 121 4.00 -15.09 7.70
N GLU A 122 5.20 -14.52 7.71
CA GLU A 122 5.71 -13.70 8.82
C GLU A 122 5.14 -12.28 8.85
N LEU A 123 4.40 -11.86 7.81
CA LEU A 123 3.87 -10.50 7.71
C LEU A 123 3.09 -10.05 8.96
N THR A 124 2.28 -10.93 9.55
CA THR A 124 1.49 -10.62 10.75
C THR A 124 2.34 -10.45 12.00
N GLU A 125 3.53 -11.04 12.06
CA GLU A 125 4.47 -10.85 13.18
C GLU A 125 5.31 -9.58 13.03
N VAL A 126 5.44 -9.08 11.80
CA VAL A 126 6.19 -7.87 11.47
C VAL A 126 5.35 -6.59 11.60
N LEU A 127 4.04 -6.67 11.35
CA LEU A 127 3.06 -5.57 11.48
C LEU A 127 2.63 -5.36 12.94
#